data_AF-A0A2R6M0Z4-F1
#
_entry.id   AF-A0A2R6M0Z4-F1
#
_cell.length_a   1.000
_cell.length_b   1.000
_cell.length_c   1.000
_cell.angle_alpha   90.00
_cell.angle_beta   90.00
_cell.angle_gamma   90.00
#
_symmetry.space_group_name_H-M   'P 1'
#
loop_
_entity.id
_entity.type
_entity.pdbx_description
1 polymer ?
#
loop_
_entity_poly.entity_id
_entity_poly.type
_entity_poly.pdbx_seq_one_letter_code
_entity_poly.pdbx_strand_id
1 'polypeptide(L)'
;GPPQPVVYVPLDPYYTVTVETSRGTEERAYSTLQVGAEDIRELESVQERVQEYFENGSDARQLKQEEHTIAVQTVQDVIDQFGDIIDQLTVFIGGIAGISLLVGSIGIANIMIVSVTERTREIGIMKAVGARKRDIIQLFLVEAIILGVIGAAGGVVAGLGVGFLLVSYFGWPMAYPLRWIAIAVAVGLAVGILAGLYPAWRAARVDPIEALRRE
;
A
#
# COMPACT_ATOMS: atom_id res chain seq x y z
N GLY A 1 46.08 2.95 12.03
CA GLY A 1 45.29 1.92 12.74
C GLY A 1 43.87 1.98 12.22
N PRO A 2 43.09 0.89 12.29
CA PRO A 2 41.67 0.95 11.92
C PRO A 2 40.95 1.99 12.79
N PRO A 3 39.93 2.69 12.25
CA PRO A 3 39.13 3.65 13.01
C PRO A 3 38.53 2.95 14.24
N GLN A 4 38.62 3.60 15.39
CA GLN A 4 38.09 3.05 16.64
C GLN A 4 36.63 3.50 16.78
N PRO A 5 35.69 2.58 17.04
CA PRO A 5 34.29 2.94 17.18
C PRO A 5 34.07 3.86 18.39
N VAL A 6 33.23 4.89 18.22
CA VAL A 6 32.84 5.78 19.31
C VAL A 6 31.70 5.14 20.08
N VAL A 7 31.88 4.98 21.39
CA VAL A 7 30.90 4.35 22.28
C VAL A 7 30.28 5.41 23.18
N TYR A 8 28.95 5.49 23.17
CA TYR A 8 28.18 6.37 24.06
C TYR A 8 27.49 5.53 25.13
N VAL A 9 27.71 5.92 26.38
CA VAL A 9 27.15 5.23 27.56
C VAL A 9 26.48 6.26 28.47
N PRO A 10 25.30 5.96 29.05
CA PRO A 10 24.64 6.89 29.97
C PRO A 10 25.48 7.10 31.24
N LEU A 11 25.58 8.36 31.70
CA LEU A 11 26.33 8.75 32.90
C LEU A 11 25.38 9.02 34.09
N ASP A 12 25.95 9.23 35.28
CA ASP A 12 25.20 9.56 36.51
C ASP A 12 24.18 10.70 36.31
N PRO A 13 23.00 10.66 36.94
CA PRO A 13 22.55 9.71 37.98
C PRO A 13 21.78 8.48 37.44
N TYR A 14 21.80 8.23 36.13
CA TYR A 14 20.88 7.28 35.50
C TYR A 14 21.28 5.80 35.66
N TYR A 15 22.50 5.51 36.12
CA TYR A 15 23.00 4.14 36.32
C TYR A 15 23.78 4.01 37.62
N THR A 16 23.24 3.22 38.55
CA THR A 16 23.85 2.93 39.86
C THR A 16 24.14 1.45 40.08
N VAL A 17 23.83 0.59 39.10
CA VAL A 17 24.02 -0.86 39.21
C VAL A 17 25.46 -1.22 38.86
N THR A 18 26.16 -1.86 39.78
CA THR A 18 27.48 -2.46 39.57
C THR A 18 27.39 -3.98 39.63
N VAL A 19 28.29 -4.65 38.91
CA VAL A 19 28.44 -6.11 38.88
C VAL A 19 29.91 -6.46 39.01
N GLU A 20 30.20 -7.51 39.77
CA GLU A 20 31.55 -8.05 39.89
C GLU A 20 31.87 -8.86 38.63
N THR A 21 32.96 -8.52 37.94
CA THR A 21 33.38 -9.19 36.72
C THR A 21 34.13 -10.49 37.00
N SER A 22 34.32 -11.31 35.97
CA SER A 22 35.15 -12.54 35.99
C SER A 22 36.60 -12.29 36.46
N ARG A 23 37.05 -11.03 36.45
CA ARG A 23 38.38 -10.57 36.89
C ARG A 23 38.39 -10.05 38.34
N GLY A 24 37.27 -10.12 39.06
CA GLY A 24 37.15 -9.67 40.46
C GLY A 24 37.11 -8.15 40.64
N THR A 25 36.75 -7.40 39.59
CA THR A 25 36.55 -5.94 39.66
C THR A 25 35.06 -5.61 39.63
N GLU A 26 34.61 -4.69 40.47
CA GLU A 26 33.25 -4.12 40.36
C GLU A 26 33.21 -3.10 39.22
N GLU A 27 32.40 -3.40 38.21
CA GLU A 27 32.19 -2.54 37.03
C GLU A 27 30.72 -2.15 36.92
N ARG A 28 30.42 -1.03 36.26
CA ARG A 28 29.03 -0.59 36.03
C ARG A 28 28.34 -1.48 35.00
N ALA A 29 27.11 -1.91 35.30
CA ALA A 29 26.28 -2.67 34.38
C ALA A 29 25.37 -1.73 33.58
N TYR A 30 25.45 -1.79 32.25
CA TYR A 30 24.61 -1.00 31.34
C TYR A 30 23.62 -1.89 30.61
N SER A 31 22.33 -1.51 30.57
CA SER A 31 21.29 -2.26 29.86
C SER A 31 21.18 -1.87 28.39
N THR A 32 21.67 -0.69 28.02
CA THR A 32 21.75 -0.23 26.63
C THR A 32 23.10 0.42 26.37
N LEU A 33 23.71 0.08 25.24
CA LEU A 33 24.96 0.66 24.76
C LEU A 33 24.78 1.11 23.32
N GLN A 34 25.18 2.35 23.01
CA GLN A 34 25.10 2.90 21.65
C GLN A 34 26.50 2.92 21.04
N VAL A 35 26.67 2.23 19.92
CA VAL A 35 27.91 2.24 19.13
C VAL A 35 27.67 3.04 17.86
N GLY A 36 28.45 4.10 17.66
CA GLY A 36 28.45 4.85 16.42
C GLY A 36 29.50 4.31 15.45
N ALA A 37 29.10 4.03 14.21
CA ALA A 37 30.04 3.85 13.10
C ALA A 37 30.39 5.21 12.49
N GLU A 38 31.65 5.41 12.11
CA GLU A 38 32.11 6.66 11.46
C GLU A 38 31.60 6.79 10.02
N ASP A 39 31.34 5.66 9.35
CA ASP A 39 30.83 5.59 7.98
C ASP A 39 29.64 4.64 7.88
N ILE A 40 28.62 5.04 7.12
CA ILE A 40 27.41 4.25 6.87
C ILE A 40 27.72 2.93 6.14
N ARG A 41 28.79 2.90 5.34
CA ARG A 41 29.23 1.72 4.59
C ARG A 41 29.86 0.65 5.48
N GLU A 42 30.29 1.02 6.69
CA GLU A 42 30.88 0.10 7.66
C GLU A 42 29.88 -0.39 8.69
N LEU A 43 28.62 0.09 8.67
CA LEU A 43 27.61 -0.26 9.69
C LEU A 43 27.43 -1.77 9.86
N GLU A 44 27.32 -2.52 8.76
CA GLU A 44 27.13 -3.97 8.79
C GLU A 44 28.36 -4.66 9.39
N SER A 45 29.56 -4.28 8.97
CA SER A 45 30.80 -4.82 9.56
C SER A 45 30.98 -4.44 11.03
N VAL A 46 30.57 -3.23 11.43
CA VAL A 46 30.59 -2.80 12.83
C VAL A 46 29.59 -3.60 13.64
N GLN A 47 28.37 -3.81 13.13
CA GLN A 47 27.33 -4.63 13.77
C GLN A 47 27.83 -6.05 14.00
N GLU A 48 28.37 -6.72 12.97
CA GLU A 48 28.92 -8.06 13.08
C GLU A 48 30.03 -8.14 14.13
N ARG A 49 30.99 -7.21 14.11
CA ARG A 49 32.09 -7.17 15.09
C ARG A 49 31.60 -6.95 16.51
N VAL A 50 30.61 -6.07 16.70
CA VAL A 50 30.02 -5.79 18.01
C VAL A 50 29.26 -7.03 18.50
N GLN A 51 28.49 -7.67 17.63
CA GLN A 51 27.79 -8.92 17.95
C GLN A 51 28.76 -10.03 18.32
N GLU A 52 29.81 -10.26 17.52
CA GLU A 52 30.84 -11.25 17.79
C GLU A 52 31.56 -10.97 19.12
N TYR A 53 31.86 -9.71 19.43
CA TYR A 53 32.45 -9.33 20.71
C TYR A 53 31.52 -9.68 21.88
N PHE A 54 30.22 -9.39 21.79
CA PHE A 54 29.27 -9.72 22.85
C PHE A 54 28.98 -11.22 22.97
N GLU A 55 29.06 -11.96 21.87
CA GLU A 55 28.86 -13.41 21.86
C GLU A 55 30.09 -14.17 22.38
N ASN A 56 31.31 -13.76 22.01
CA ASN A 56 32.52 -14.55 22.26
C ASN A 56 33.52 -13.91 23.22
N GLY A 57 33.56 -12.57 23.32
CA GLY A 57 34.60 -11.85 24.03
C GLY A 57 34.16 -11.11 25.30
N SER A 58 32.85 -10.93 25.51
CA SER A 58 32.32 -10.07 26.58
C SER A 58 31.96 -10.85 27.85
N ASP A 59 32.39 -10.31 29.00
CA ASP A 59 31.97 -10.77 30.33
C ASP A 59 30.44 -10.66 30.52
N ALA A 60 29.77 -9.81 29.73
CA ALA A 60 28.31 -9.65 29.74
C ALA A 60 27.56 -10.95 29.42
N ARG A 61 28.17 -11.89 28.66
CA ARG A 61 27.55 -13.19 28.37
C ARG A 61 27.39 -14.04 29.63
N GLN A 62 28.35 -13.97 30.57
CA GLN A 62 28.36 -14.76 31.81
C GLN A 62 27.54 -14.10 32.91
N LEU A 63 27.51 -12.76 32.92
CA LEU A 63 26.83 -11.96 33.94
C LEU A 63 25.34 -11.72 33.65
N LYS A 64 24.90 -12.12 32.46
CA LYS A 64 23.53 -11.96 32.01
C LYS A 64 22.63 -13.05 32.59
N GLN A 65 21.47 -12.65 33.09
CA GLN A 65 20.44 -13.58 33.56
C GLN A 65 19.95 -14.45 32.39
N GLU A 66 19.65 -15.73 32.66
CA GLU A 66 19.28 -16.73 31.65
C GLU A 66 18.11 -16.29 30.76
N GLU A 67 17.20 -15.46 31.28
CA GLU A 67 16.00 -14.99 30.56
C GLU A 67 16.28 -13.84 29.57
N HIS A 68 17.39 -13.12 29.72
CA HIS A 68 17.67 -11.97 28.84
C HIS A 68 18.34 -12.46 27.54
N THR A 69 18.39 -11.64 26.48
CA THR A 69 19.23 -11.85 25.27
C THR A 69 19.95 -10.55 24.92
N ILE A 70 21.23 -10.63 24.50
CA ILE A 70 21.96 -9.44 24.01
C ILE A 70 21.61 -9.34 22.53
N ALA A 71 20.88 -8.30 22.16
CA ALA A 71 20.53 -8.01 20.77
C ALA A 71 21.33 -6.80 20.30
N VAL A 72 22.02 -6.94 19.18
CA VAL A 72 22.66 -5.83 18.48
C VAL A 72 21.73 -5.42 17.35
N GLN A 73 21.10 -4.25 17.49
CA GLN A 73 20.18 -3.70 16.49
C GLN A 73 20.73 -2.38 15.98
N THR A 74 20.68 -2.20 14.66
CA THR A 74 21.02 -0.93 14.01
C THR A 74 19.77 -0.07 13.83
N VAL A 75 19.97 1.22 13.59
CA VAL A 75 18.85 2.10 13.19
C VAL A 75 18.27 1.66 11.84
N GLN A 76 19.08 1.05 10.97
CA GLN A 76 18.63 0.52 9.68
C GLN A 76 17.67 -0.66 9.87
N ASP A 77 17.98 -1.60 10.77
CA ASP A 77 17.10 -2.75 11.06
C ASP A 77 15.70 -2.30 11.53
N VAL A 78 15.66 -1.22 12.32
CA VAL A 78 14.40 -0.63 12.78
C VAL A 78 13.64 0.02 11.62
N ILE A 79 14.33 0.78 10.77
CA ILE A 79 13.72 1.40 9.57
C ILE A 79 13.18 0.33 8.62
N ASP A 80 13.94 -0.73 8.37
CA ASP A 80 13.56 -1.82 7.46
C ASP A 80 12.34 -2.58 8.02
N GLN A 81 12.33 -2.87 9.32
CA GLN A 81 11.16 -3.47 9.97
C GLN A 81 9.90 -2.60 9.84
N PHE A 82 10.01 -1.27 10.00
CA PHE A 82 8.88 -0.38 9.74
C PHE A 82 8.49 -0.36 8.26
N GLY A 83 9.46 -0.39 7.35
CA GLY A 83 9.24 -0.49 5.90
C GLY A 83 8.43 -1.73 5.54
N ASP A 84 8.83 -2.90 6.04
CA ASP A 84 8.15 -4.17 5.80
C ASP A 84 6.69 -4.14 6.29
N ILE A 85 6.44 -3.55 7.47
CA ILE A 85 5.07 -3.40 8.01
C ILE A 85 4.23 -2.50 7.10
N ILE A 86 4.78 -1.38 6.63
CA ILE A 86 4.10 -0.43 5.74
C ILE A 86 3.83 -1.06 4.37
N ASP A 87 4.77 -1.83 3.84
CA ASP A 87 4.62 -2.54 2.56
C ASP A 87 3.54 -3.62 2.67
N GLN A 88 3.54 -4.40 3.74
CA GLN A 88 2.51 -5.40 3.99
C GLN A 88 1.12 -4.77 4.12
N LEU A 89 1.01 -3.64 4.82
CA LEU A 89 -0.23 -2.88 4.93
C LEU A 89 -0.67 -2.32 3.57
N THR A 90 0.28 -1.83 2.77
CA THR A 90 0.02 -1.32 1.41
C THR A 90 -0.55 -2.41 0.51
N VAL A 91 0.05 -3.61 0.53
CA VAL A 91 -0.45 -4.77 -0.23
C VAL A 91 -1.84 -5.17 0.26
N PHE A 92 -2.05 -5.21 1.57
CA PHE A 92 -3.35 -5.57 2.15
C PHE A 92 -4.46 -4.58 1.75
N ILE A 93 -4.22 -3.28 1.90
CA ILE A 93 -5.16 -2.22 1.48
C ILE A 93 -5.37 -2.27 -0.04
N GLY A 94 -4.31 -2.48 -0.81
CA GLY A 94 -4.38 -2.66 -2.26
C GLY A 94 -5.25 -3.85 -2.66
N GLY A 95 -5.17 -4.96 -1.92
CA GLY A 95 -6.01 -6.13 -2.10
C GLY A 95 -7.49 -5.82 -1.85
N ILE A 96 -7.81 -5.15 -0.74
CA ILE A 96 -9.19 -4.70 -0.44
C ILE A 96 -9.70 -3.77 -1.53
N ALA A 97 -8.90 -2.78 -1.94
CA ALA A 97 -9.24 -1.86 -3.00
C ALA A 97 -9.49 -2.59 -4.34
N GLY A 98 -8.68 -3.59 -4.67
CA GLY A 98 -8.86 -4.44 -5.84
C GLY A 98 -10.18 -5.22 -5.81
N ILE A 99 -10.53 -5.80 -4.66
CA ILE A 99 -11.82 -6.49 -4.48
C ILE A 99 -12.99 -5.50 -4.61
N SER A 100 -12.91 -4.33 -3.97
CA SER A 100 -13.93 -3.28 -4.08
C SER A 100 -14.13 -2.81 -5.52
N LEU A 101 -13.03 -2.69 -6.27
CA LEU A 101 -13.04 -2.33 -7.67
C LEU A 101 -13.71 -3.40 -8.54
N LEU A 102 -13.44 -4.69 -8.28
CA LEU A 102 -14.12 -5.80 -8.93
C LEU A 102 -15.63 -5.78 -8.65
N VAL A 103 -16.04 -5.64 -7.39
CA VAL A 103 -17.46 -5.56 -7.01
C VAL A 103 -18.13 -4.35 -7.68
N GLY A 104 -17.48 -3.19 -7.67
CA GLY A 104 -17.97 -2.00 -8.37
C GLY A 104 -18.11 -2.22 -9.88
N SER A 105 -17.15 -2.89 -10.51
CA SER A 105 -17.18 -3.21 -11.94
C SER A 105 -18.35 -4.12 -12.32
N ILE A 106 -18.69 -5.09 -11.47
CA ILE A 106 -19.86 -5.95 -11.63
C ILE A 106 -21.14 -5.12 -11.52
N GLY A 107 -21.19 -4.16 -10.59
CA GLY A 107 -22.31 -3.22 -10.46
C GLY A 107 -22.54 -2.40 -11.73
N ILE A 108 -21.48 -1.83 -12.30
CA ILE A 108 -21.54 -1.09 -13.58
C ILE A 108 -22.05 -2.00 -14.70
N ALA A 109 -21.48 -3.20 -14.81
CA ALA A 109 -21.90 -4.17 -15.82
C ALA A 109 -23.38 -4.53 -15.68
N ASN A 110 -23.87 -4.73 -14.46
CA ASN A 110 -25.27 -5.07 -14.20
C ASN A 110 -26.22 -3.95 -14.62
N ILE A 111 -25.94 -2.71 -14.21
CA ILE A 111 -26.75 -1.54 -14.60
C ILE A 111 -26.83 -1.42 -16.12
N MET A 112 -25.70 -1.63 -16.80
CA MET A 112 -25.65 -1.52 -18.25
C MET A 112 -26.37 -2.68 -18.96
N ILE A 113 -26.31 -3.91 -18.43
CA ILE A 113 -27.10 -5.03 -18.96
C ILE A 113 -28.58 -4.69 -18.89
N VAL A 114 -29.05 -4.16 -17.75
CA VAL A 114 -30.44 -3.72 -17.56
C VAL A 114 -30.80 -2.61 -18.55
N SER A 115 -29.98 -1.57 -18.66
CA SER A 115 -30.18 -0.46 -19.61
C SER A 115 -30.27 -0.94 -21.07
N VAL A 116 -29.43 -1.89 -21.47
CA VAL A 116 -29.48 -2.51 -22.80
C VAL A 116 -30.79 -3.26 -23.01
N THR A 117 -31.26 -4.00 -22.01
CA THR A 117 -32.53 -4.73 -22.11
C THR A 117 -33.72 -3.79 -22.21
N GLU A 118 -33.76 -2.70 -21.44
CA GLU A 118 -34.82 -1.68 -21.51
C GLU A 118 -34.83 -0.96 -22.86
N ARG A 119 -33.66 -0.60 -23.39
CA ARG A 119 -33.51 0.09 -24.68
C ARG A 119 -33.44 -0.84 -25.90
N THR A 120 -33.79 -2.13 -25.74
CA THR A 120 -33.68 -3.13 -26.83
C THR A 120 -34.42 -2.70 -28.10
N ARG A 121 -35.63 -2.14 -27.95
CA ARG A 121 -36.46 -1.68 -29.08
C ARG A 121 -35.81 -0.52 -29.84
N GLU A 122 -35.25 0.45 -29.12
CA GLU A 122 -34.53 1.59 -29.70
C GLU A 122 -33.31 1.13 -30.51
N ILE A 123 -32.53 0.19 -29.95
CA ILE A 123 -31.38 -0.43 -30.62
C ILE A 123 -31.82 -1.19 -31.88
N GLY A 124 -32.97 -1.87 -31.83
CA GLY A 124 -33.58 -2.54 -32.98
C GLY A 124 -33.93 -1.59 -34.11
N ILE A 125 -34.58 -0.47 -33.80
CA ILE A 125 -34.92 0.59 -34.76
C ILE A 125 -33.64 1.17 -35.39
N MET A 126 -32.64 1.48 -34.57
CA MET A 126 -31.35 2.01 -35.04
C MET A 126 -30.70 1.10 -36.09
N LYS A 127 -30.69 -0.21 -35.84
CA LYS A 127 -30.13 -1.20 -36.78
C LYS A 127 -30.99 -1.40 -38.02
N ALA A 128 -32.32 -1.31 -37.91
CA ALA A 128 -33.22 -1.38 -39.06
C ALA A 128 -33.02 -0.20 -40.02
N VAL A 129 -32.64 0.98 -39.50
CA VAL A 129 -32.32 2.18 -40.29
C VAL A 129 -30.86 2.16 -40.80
N GLY A 130 -30.06 1.17 -40.42
CA GLY A 130 -28.72 0.93 -40.98
C GLY A 130 -27.54 1.15 -40.03
N ALA A 131 -27.77 1.39 -38.74
CA ALA A 131 -26.68 1.47 -37.76
C ALA A 131 -25.87 0.16 -37.73
N ARG A 132 -24.55 0.28 -37.77
CA ARG A 132 -23.64 -0.87 -37.72
C ARG A 132 -23.44 -1.32 -36.27
N LYS A 133 -23.02 -2.57 -36.08
CA LYS A 133 -22.64 -3.10 -34.75
C LYS A 133 -21.61 -2.22 -34.03
N ARG A 134 -20.68 -1.62 -34.78
CA ARG A 134 -19.65 -0.73 -34.24
C ARG A 134 -20.23 0.55 -33.65
N ASP A 135 -21.26 1.12 -34.26
CA ASP A 135 -21.90 2.36 -33.81
C ASP A 135 -22.59 2.11 -32.46
N ILE A 136 -23.28 0.97 -32.34
CA ILE A 136 -23.90 0.55 -31.08
C ILE A 136 -22.85 0.30 -29.99
N ILE A 137 -21.75 -0.40 -30.31
CA ILE A 137 -20.66 -0.62 -29.32
C ILE A 137 -20.08 0.71 -28.87
N GLN A 138 -19.81 1.65 -29.79
CA GLN A 138 -19.25 2.96 -29.46
C GLN A 138 -20.18 3.77 -28.56
N LEU A 139 -21.49 3.76 -28.82
CA LEU A 139 -22.47 4.45 -27.99
C LEU A 139 -22.40 3.97 -26.52
N PHE A 140 -22.50 2.66 -26.31
CA PHE A 140 -22.47 2.08 -24.96
C PHE A 140 -21.09 2.21 -24.31
N LEU A 141 -20.00 2.15 -25.10
CA LEU A 141 -18.65 2.35 -24.57
C LEU A 141 -18.45 3.79 -24.08
N VAL A 142 -18.98 4.79 -24.80
CA VAL A 142 -18.97 6.18 -24.37
C VAL A 142 -19.79 6.36 -23.09
N GLU A 143 -20.97 5.73 -22.98
CA GLU A 143 -21.78 5.74 -21.75
C GLU A 143 -20.99 5.15 -20.56
N ALA A 144 -20.30 4.03 -20.77
CA ALA A 144 -19.44 3.41 -19.75
C ALA A 144 -18.23 4.28 -19.38
N ILE A 145 -17.59 4.95 -20.35
CA ILE A 145 -16.49 5.89 -20.10
C ILE A 145 -17.00 7.08 -19.27
N ILE A 146 -18.15 7.64 -19.59
CA ILE A 146 -18.74 8.76 -18.83
C ILE A 146 -19.01 8.33 -17.38
N LEU A 147 -19.58 7.14 -17.18
CA LEU A 147 -19.78 6.58 -15.84
C LEU A 147 -18.44 6.39 -15.10
N GLY A 148 -17.42 5.88 -15.79
CA GLY A 148 -16.07 5.74 -15.24
C GLY A 148 -15.42 7.06 -14.86
N VAL A 149 -15.56 8.11 -15.70
CA VAL A 149 -15.05 9.46 -15.43
C VAL A 149 -15.75 10.06 -14.20
N ILE A 150 -17.08 9.97 -14.13
CA ILE A 150 -17.85 10.48 -12.99
C ILE A 150 -17.48 9.72 -11.71
N GLY A 151 -17.35 8.40 -11.78
CA GLY A 151 -16.92 7.57 -10.66
C GLY A 151 -15.50 7.90 -10.20
N ALA A 152 -14.55 8.08 -11.14
CA ALA A 152 -13.17 8.45 -10.82
C ALA A 152 -13.09 9.85 -10.21
N ALA A 153 -13.79 10.84 -10.78
CA ALA A 153 -13.85 12.20 -10.24
C ALA A 153 -14.46 12.22 -8.84
N GLY A 154 -15.61 11.55 -8.64
CA GLY A 154 -16.25 11.42 -7.33
C GLY A 154 -15.38 10.69 -6.32
N GLY A 155 -14.69 9.63 -6.74
CA GLY A 155 -13.75 8.87 -5.92
C GLY A 155 -12.55 9.70 -5.47
N VAL A 156 -11.97 10.52 -6.37
CA VAL A 156 -10.88 11.43 -6.02
C VAL A 156 -11.35 12.50 -5.04
N VAL A 157 -12.51 13.12 -5.27
CA VAL A 157 -13.05 14.15 -4.36
C VAL A 157 -13.33 13.55 -2.99
N ALA A 158 -13.99 12.39 -2.92
CA ALA A 158 -14.27 11.71 -1.67
C ALA A 158 -12.99 11.27 -0.95
N GLY A 159 -12.03 10.69 -1.67
CA GLY A 159 -10.75 10.24 -1.12
C GLY A 159 -9.92 11.39 -0.56
N LEU A 160 -9.82 12.51 -1.29
CA LEU A 160 -9.15 13.72 -0.81
C LEU A 160 -9.89 14.35 0.37
N GLY A 161 -11.22 14.36 0.36
CA GLY A 161 -12.03 14.89 1.46
C GLY A 161 -11.85 14.11 2.75
N VAL A 162 -11.91 12.77 2.68
CA VAL A 162 -11.66 11.90 3.83
C VAL A 162 -10.21 12.01 4.30
N GLY A 163 -9.25 12.04 3.38
CA GLY A 163 -7.84 12.23 3.70
C GLY A 163 -7.59 13.55 4.44
N PHE A 164 -8.17 14.65 3.96
CA PHE A 164 -8.08 15.96 4.61
C PHE A 164 -8.66 15.96 6.02
N LEU A 165 -9.83 15.32 6.23
CA LEU A 165 -10.47 15.20 7.54
C LEU A 165 -9.59 14.42 8.53
N LEU A 166 -9.04 13.28 8.11
CA LEU A 166 -8.17 12.46 8.96
C LEU A 166 -6.89 13.19 9.34
N VAL A 167 -6.20 13.78 8.35
CA VAL A 167 -4.95 14.51 8.59
C VAL A 167 -5.16 15.69 9.54
N SER A 168 -6.26 16.43 9.35
CA SER A 168 -6.62 17.55 10.23
C SER A 168 -6.95 17.10 11.66
N TYR A 169 -7.60 15.94 11.81
CA TYR A 169 -7.96 15.40 13.12
C TYR A 169 -6.76 14.89 13.91
N PHE A 170 -5.82 14.20 13.25
CA PHE A 170 -4.64 13.62 13.89
C PHE A 170 -3.42 14.56 13.93
N GLY A 171 -3.51 15.74 13.30
CA GLY A 171 -2.40 16.70 13.25
C GLY A 171 -1.22 16.21 12.41
N TRP A 172 -1.47 15.36 11.41
CA TRP A 172 -0.43 14.80 10.55
C TRP A 172 -0.04 15.77 9.43
N PRO A 173 1.16 15.63 8.84
CA PRO A 173 1.53 16.41 7.66
C PRO A 173 0.67 15.99 6.46
N MET A 174 0.12 16.98 5.75
CA MET A 174 -0.67 16.73 4.54
C MET A 174 0.27 16.42 3.36
N ALA A 175 0.16 15.23 2.80
CA ALA A 175 0.82 14.85 1.56
C ALA A 175 -0.22 14.65 0.46
N TYR A 176 -0.02 15.30 -0.69
CA TYR A 176 -0.84 15.12 -1.90
C TYR A 176 -0.06 14.30 -2.92
N PRO A 177 -0.20 12.97 -2.96
CA PRO A 177 0.54 12.16 -3.90
C PRO A 177 -0.11 12.20 -5.29
N LEU A 178 0.20 13.23 -6.09
CA LEU A 178 -0.34 13.40 -7.45
C LEU A 178 -0.17 12.15 -8.33
N ARG A 179 0.97 11.45 -8.19
CA ARG A 179 1.24 10.20 -8.91
C ARG A 179 0.20 9.12 -8.61
N TRP A 180 -0.14 8.92 -7.33
CA TRP A 180 -1.12 7.91 -6.92
C TRP A 180 -2.55 8.30 -7.30
N ILE A 181 -2.88 9.59 -7.28
CA ILE A 181 -4.16 10.10 -7.79
C ILE A 181 -4.30 9.80 -9.28
N ALA A 182 -3.27 10.09 -10.08
CA ALA A 182 -3.27 9.80 -11.52
C ALA A 182 -3.41 8.30 -11.81
N ILE A 183 -2.71 7.44 -11.05
CA ILE A 183 -2.84 5.99 -11.15
C ILE A 183 -4.28 5.54 -10.81
N ALA A 184 -4.87 6.06 -9.72
CA ALA A 184 -6.23 5.71 -9.32
C ALA A 184 -7.26 6.10 -10.39
N VAL A 185 -7.12 7.28 -11.00
CA VAL A 185 -7.99 7.73 -12.11
C VAL A 185 -7.82 6.81 -13.33
N ALA A 186 -6.58 6.49 -13.71
CA ALA A 186 -6.31 5.60 -14.84
C ALA A 186 -6.92 4.20 -14.62
N VAL A 187 -6.77 3.65 -13.41
CA VAL A 187 -7.35 2.37 -13.01
C VAL A 187 -8.88 2.43 -13.04
N GLY A 188 -9.50 3.48 -12.48
CA GLY A 188 -10.95 3.66 -12.49
C GLY A 188 -11.52 3.73 -13.91
N LEU A 189 -10.87 4.46 -14.81
CA LEU A 189 -11.24 4.52 -16.23
C LEU A 189 -11.10 3.16 -16.92
N ALA A 190 -9.98 2.48 -16.71
CA ALA A 190 -9.75 1.16 -17.28
C ALA A 190 -10.84 0.17 -16.83
N VAL A 191 -11.19 0.17 -15.54
CA VAL A 191 -12.24 -0.71 -15.01
C VAL A 191 -13.62 -0.35 -15.55
N GLY A 192 -13.96 0.94 -15.66
CA GLY A 192 -15.21 1.38 -16.30
C GLY A 192 -15.33 0.89 -17.74
N ILE A 193 -14.25 1.00 -18.53
CA ILE A 193 -14.18 0.49 -19.91
C ILE A 193 -14.34 -1.03 -19.97
N LEU A 194 -13.62 -1.76 -19.10
CA LEU A 194 -13.65 -3.22 -19.09
C LEU A 194 -15.03 -3.75 -18.67
N ALA A 195 -15.66 -3.15 -17.66
CA ALA A 195 -17.05 -3.42 -17.28
C ALA A 195 -18.03 -3.06 -18.41
N GLY A 196 -17.73 -1.96 -19.11
CA GLY A 196 -18.32 -1.44 -20.35
C GLY A 196 -18.49 -2.43 -21.49
N LEU A 197 -17.46 -3.24 -21.69
CA LEU A 197 -17.23 -3.89 -22.97
C LEU A 197 -18.19 -5.04 -23.24
N TYR A 198 -18.45 -5.88 -22.24
CA TYR A 198 -19.33 -7.04 -22.41
C TYR A 198 -20.78 -6.63 -22.71
N PRO A 199 -21.42 -5.71 -21.96
CA PRO A 199 -22.77 -5.26 -22.24
C PRO A 199 -22.88 -4.53 -23.58
N ALA A 200 -21.91 -3.68 -23.93
CA ALA A 200 -21.86 -2.99 -25.23
C ALA A 200 -21.84 -3.99 -26.40
N TRP A 201 -21.04 -5.06 -26.27
CA TRP A 201 -20.99 -6.13 -27.26
C TRP A 201 -22.30 -6.93 -27.32
N ARG A 202 -22.95 -7.17 -26.19
CA ARG A 202 -24.27 -7.82 -26.10
C ARG A 202 -25.33 -6.98 -26.83
N ALA A 203 -25.37 -5.67 -26.59
CA ALA A 203 -26.29 -4.73 -27.22
C ALA A 203 -26.19 -4.73 -28.76
N ALA A 204 -24.97 -4.72 -29.27
CA ALA A 204 -24.70 -4.74 -30.70
C ALA A 204 -25.15 -6.04 -31.39
N ARG A 205 -25.34 -7.13 -30.64
CA ARG A 205 -25.80 -8.43 -31.14
C ARG A 205 -27.30 -8.66 -31.10
N VAL A 206 -28.08 -7.72 -30.55
CA VAL A 206 -29.56 -7.80 -30.58
C VAL A 206 -30.06 -7.94 -32.04
N ASP A 207 -31.02 -8.83 -32.31
CA ASP A 207 -31.59 -8.96 -33.65
C ASP A 207 -32.66 -7.88 -33.87
N PRO A 208 -32.61 -7.09 -34.97
CA PRO A 208 -33.62 -6.05 -35.25
C PRO A 208 -35.06 -6.59 -35.33
N ILE A 209 -35.25 -7.79 -35.88
CA ILE A 209 -36.58 -8.40 -36.04
C ILE A 209 -37.12 -8.81 -34.67
N GLU A 210 -36.28 -9.44 -33.84
CA GLU A 210 -36.66 -9.86 -32.49
C GLU A 210 -36.88 -8.67 -31.55
N ALA A 211 -36.10 -7.60 -31.72
CA ALA A 211 -36.23 -6.36 -30.96
C ALA A 211 -37.55 -5.61 -31.22
N LEU A 212 -38.08 -5.69 -32.44
CA LEU A 212 -39.36 -5.06 -32.81
C LEU A 212 -40.57 -5.93 -32.48
N ARG A 213 -40.37 -7.25 -32.35
CA ARG A 213 -41.42 -8.22 -32.01
C ARG A 213 -41.65 -8.36 -30.50
N ARG A 214 -40.69 -7.94 -29.66
CA ARG A 214 -40.90 -7.82 -28.21
C ARG A 214 -41.92 -6.71 -27.94
N GLU A 215 -43.12 -7.09 -27.54
CA GLU A 215 -44.04 -6.27 -26.75
C GLU A 215 -43.54 -6.17 -25.30
#